data_AF-A0AAD2BXA1-F1
#
_entry.id   AF-A0AAD2BXA1-F1
#
_cell.length_a   1.000
_cell.length_b   1.000
_cell.length_c   1.000
_cell.angle_alpha   90.00
_cell.angle_beta   90.00
_cell.angle_gamma   90.00
#
_symmetry.space_group_name_H-M   'P 1'
#
loop_
_entity.id
_entity.type
_entity.pdbx_description
1 polymer ?
#
loop_
_entity_poly.entity_id
_entity_poly.type
_entity_poly.pdbx_seq_one_letter_code
_entity_poly.pdbx_strand_id
1 'polypeptide(L)'
;MPEHMNVAIVLERATSPADRLTTVSALATAFARFFGEPQEVFRINYATGASECEAWSAAPRLLEEQAGKHELLFVYGDRVAVLDGTRSSIHTESNGLRASYVVSLPVPLNLPLAQLEPHLVDAAKAVSRAADRFAIAAGWELELDVDLQPQDVVRGSFTDFPLCRWLAGPTPLFSSVPMGFAGVSRLEGMTLLRRV
;
A
#
# COMPACT_ATOMS: atom_id res chain seq x y z
N MET A 1 15.14 1.84 11.93
CA MET A 1 14.97 3.13 11.21
C MET A 1 13.93 2.85 10.14
N PRO A 2 12.91 3.71 9.86
CA PRO A 2 11.86 3.41 8.89
C PRO A 2 12.46 2.95 7.55
N GLU A 3 12.28 1.66 7.21
CA GLU A 3 12.89 1.02 6.05
C GLU A 3 12.02 1.18 4.79
N HIS A 4 10.71 1.38 4.96
CA HIS A 4 9.74 1.50 3.87
C HIS A 4 8.80 2.70 4.02
N MET A 5 8.46 3.30 2.89
CA MET A 5 7.20 4.03 2.74
C MET A 5 6.12 3.03 2.38
N ASN A 6 5.13 2.89 3.23
CA ASN A 6 3.96 2.05 2.98
C ASN A 6 2.83 2.90 2.40
N VAL A 7 2.24 2.45 1.31
CA VAL A 7 1.02 2.98 0.73
C VAL A 7 -0.10 1.98 1.00
N ALA A 8 -0.88 2.26 2.05
CA ALA A 8 -2.05 1.46 2.42
C ALA A 8 -3.27 1.95 1.65
N ILE A 9 -3.96 1.01 1.01
CA ILE A 9 -5.14 1.26 0.17
C ILE A 9 -6.24 0.35 0.68
N VAL A 10 -7.38 0.94 1.06
CA VAL A 10 -8.54 0.21 1.56
C VAL A 10 -9.71 0.45 0.62
N LEU A 11 -10.31 -0.64 0.14
CA LEU A 11 -11.53 -0.64 -0.65
C LEU A 11 -12.69 -1.05 0.26
N GLU A 12 -13.78 -0.28 0.28
CA GLU A 12 -15.00 -0.59 1.04
C GLU A 12 -15.88 -1.63 0.31
N ARG A 13 -15.23 -2.67 -0.22
CA ARG A 13 -15.83 -3.86 -0.83
C ARG A 13 -14.80 -4.99 -0.86
N ALA A 14 -15.28 -6.22 -0.88
CA ALA A 14 -14.44 -7.36 -1.24
C ALA A 14 -14.02 -7.27 -2.73
N THR A 15 -12.85 -7.82 -3.03
CA THR A 15 -12.36 -7.99 -4.41
C THR A 15 -12.52 -9.43 -4.85
N SER A 16 -13.03 -9.61 -6.07
CA SER A 16 -13.00 -10.92 -6.72
C SER A 16 -11.56 -11.31 -7.07
N PRO A 17 -11.28 -12.59 -7.30
CA PRO A 17 -10.05 -13.08 -7.94
C PRO A 17 -9.53 -12.19 -9.10
N ALA A 18 -10.38 -11.91 -10.09
CA ALA A 18 -10.02 -11.12 -11.26
C ALA A 18 -9.75 -9.64 -10.92
N ASP A 19 -10.54 -9.07 -10.00
CA ASP A 19 -10.32 -7.70 -9.53
C ASP A 19 -8.99 -7.59 -8.78
N ARG A 20 -8.60 -8.63 -8.03
CA ARG A 20 -7.33 -8.67 -7.28
C ARG A 20 -6.14 -8.64 -8.21
N LEU A 21 -6.08 -9.54 -9.20
CA LEU A 21 -5.01 -9.56 -10.20
C LEU A 21 -4.91 -8.21 -10.93
N THR A 22 -6.05 -7.68 -11.38
CA THR A 22 -6.12 -6.39 -12.08
C THR A 22 -5.64 -5.23 -11.20
N THR A 23 -6.08 -5.19 -9.94
CA THR A 23 -5.69 -4.13 -8.98
C THR A 23 -4.21 -4.21 -8.67
N VAL A 24 -3.68 -5.40 -8.35
CA VAL A 24 -2.24 -5.60 -8.08
C VAL A 24 -1.39 -5.17 -9.26
N SER A 25 -1.78 -5.55 -10.49
CA SER A 25 -1.05 -5.19 -11.71
C SER A 25 -1.05 -3.68 -11.96
N ALA A 26 -2.19 -3.03 -11.73
CA ALA A 26 -2.31 -1.58 -11.86
C ALA A 26 -1.51 -0.82 -10.79
N LEU A 27 -1.47 -1.32 -9.55
CA LEU A 27 -0.64 -0.77 -8.48
C LEU A 27 0.86 -0.94 -8.76
N ALA A 28 1.29 -2.12 -9.22
CA ALA A 28 2.66 -2.34 -9.64
C ALA A 28 3.07 -1.34 -10.74
N THR A 29 2.18 -1.09 -11.69
CA THR A 29 2.40 -0.08 -12.75
C THR A 29 2.48 1.35 -12.18
N ALA A 30 1.55 1.74 -11.30
CA ALA A 30 1.54 3.07 -10.68
C ALA A 30 2.84 3.38 -9.90
N PHE A 31 3.44 2.34 -9.31
CA PHE A 31 4.67 2.43 -8.54
C PHE A 31 5.90 1.86 -9.27
N ALA A 32 5.85 1.61 -10.58
CA ALA A 32 6.89 0.89 -11.33
C ALA A 32 8.30 1.49 -11.14
N ARG A 33 8.41 2.80 -10.94
CA ARG A 33 9.68 3.48 -10.64
C ARG A 33 10.40 2.93 -9.40
N PHE A 34 9.65 2.50 -8.39
CA PHE A 34 10.16 1.99 -7.12
C PHE A 34 9.95 0.48 -6.98
N PHE A 35 8.85 -0.03 -7.55
CA PHE A 35 8.47 -1.43 -7.49
C PHE A 35 9.22 -2.28 -8.52
N GLY A 36 9.57 -1.72 -9.68
CA GLY A 36 10.09 -2.48 -10.82
C GLY A 36 9.01 -3.33 -11.49
N GLU A 37 9.40 -4.37 -12.23
CA GLU A 37 8.44 -5.33 -12.78
C GLU A 37 8.09 -6.40 -11.74
N PRO A 38 6.83 -6.87 -11.66
CA PRO A 38 6.48 -8.02 -10.84
C PRO A 38 7.28 -9.28 -11.22
N GLN A 39 7.87 -9.95 -10.23
CA GLN A 39 8.72 -11.13 -10.45
C GLN A 39 8.11 -12.42 -9.91
N GLU A 40 7.49 -12.37 -8.72
CA GLU A 40 7.04 -13.55 -8.01
C GLU A 40 5.88 -13.24 -7.07
N VAL A 41 5.06 -14.26 -6.80
CA VAL A 41 3.95 -14.21 -5.84
C VAL A 41 4.19 -15.25 -4.77
N PHE A 42 4.16 -14.81 -3.52
CA PHE A 42 4.23 -15.67 -2.34
C PHE A 42 2.88 -15.73 -1.66
N ARG A 43 2.47 -16.94 -1.29
CA ARG A 43 1.41 -17.19 -0.33
C ARG A 43 2.03 -17.76 0.94
N ILE A 44 1.77 -17.15 2.08
CA ILE A 44 2.29 -17.60 3.39
C ILE A 44 1.12 -17.87 4.31
N ASN A 45 1.04 -19.09 4.85
CA ASN A 45 0.16 -19.42 5.94
C ASN A 45 0.86 -19.14 7.27
N TYR A 46 0.50 -18.05 7.96
CA TYR A 46 1.19 -17.65 9.18
C TYR A 46 0.82 -18.50 10.40
N ALA A 47 -0.20 -19.35 10.30
CA ALA A 47 -0.53 -20.29 11.37
C ALA A 47 0.32 -21.57 11.31
N THR A 48 0.65 -22.04 10.10
CA THR A 48 1.45 -23.28 9.91
C THR A 48 2.89 -23.02 9.52
N GLY A 49 3.22 -21.81 9.08
CA GLY A 49 4.52 -21.46 8.49
C GLY A 49 4.71 -21.98 7.06
N ALA A 50 3.71 -22.63 6.46
CA ALA A 50 3.81 -23.11 5.09
C ALA A 50 3.83 -21.94 4.10
N SER A 51 4.67 -22.04 3.07
CA SER A 51 4.78 -21.03 2.02
C SER A 51 4.76 -21.66 0.64
N GLU A 52 4.08 -21.01 -0.30
CA GLU A 52 4.06 -21.34 -1.71
C GLU A 52 4.57 -20.12 -2.49
N CYS A 53 5.43 -20.35 -3.49
CA CYS A 53 6.00 -19.30 -4.33
C CYS A 53 5.85 -19.68 -5.80
N GLU A 54 5.40 -18.73 -6.62
CA GLU A 54 5.28 -18.87 -8.06
C GLU A 54 5.88 -17.66 -8.77
N ALA A 55 6.47 -17.89 -9.95
CA ALA A 55 6.90 -16.81 -10.82
C ALA A 55 5.71 -15.99 -11.32
N TRP A 56 5.93 -14.72 -11.68
CA TRP A 56 4.85 -13.82 -12.12
C TRP A 56 4.06 -14.36 -13.32
N SER A 57 4.71 -15.10 -14.22
CA SER A 57 4.04 -15.75 -15.35
C SER A 57 2.99 -16.81 -14.93
N ALA A 58 3.13 -17.37 -13.73
CA ALA A 58 2.17 -18.30 -13.11
C ALA A 58 1.31 -17.65 -12.02
N ALA A 59 1.54 -16.36 -11.73
CA ALA A 59 0.83 -15.58 -10.70
C ALA A 59 -0.69 -15.61 -10.78
N PRO A 60 -1.34 -15.63 -11.98
CA PRO A 60 -2.80 -15.67 -12.06
C PRO A 60 -3.40 -16.79 -11.22
N ARG A 61 -2.77 -17.98 -11.18
CA ARG A 61 -3.24 -19.10 -10.36
C ARG A 61 -3.34 -18.74 -8.87
N LEU A 62 -2.25 -18.22 -8.27
CA LEU A 62 -2.22 -17.89 -6.85
C LEU A 62 -3.04 -16.66 -6.48
N LEU A 63 -3.13 -15.67 -7.38
CA LEU A 63 -3.90 -14.46 -7.15
C LEU A 63 -5.40 -14.67 -7.33
N GLU A 64 -5.79 -15.61 -8.19
CA GLU A 64 -7.20 -15.94 -8.43
C GLU A 64 -7.79 -16.87 -7.36
N GLU A 65 -6.96 -17.62 -6.67
CA GLU A 65 -7.40 -18.43 -5.55
C GLU A 65 -7.75 -17.54 -4.34
N GLN A 66 -8.85 -17.88 -3.66
CA GLN A 66 -9.23 -17.20 -2.42
C GLN A 66 -8.23 -17.57 -1.32
N ALA A 67 -7.51 -16.58 -0.79
CA ALA A 67 -6.62 -16.78 0.35
C ALA A 67 -7.42 -17.32 1.54
N GLY A 68 -6.89 -18.35 2.19
CA GLY A 68 -7.40 -18.88 3.42
C GLY A 68 -7.38 -17.84 4.55
N LYS A 69 -8.12 -18.11 5.62
CA LYS A 69 -8.25 -17.20 6.78
C LYS A 69 -6.90 -16.79 7.39
N HIS A 70 -5.89 -17.65 7.26
CA HIS A 70 -4.56 -17.45 7.84
C HIS A 70 -3.47 -17.25 6.77
N GLU A 71 -3.86 -16.85 5.57
CA GLU A 71 -2.95 -16.72 4.44
C GLU A 71 -2.78 -15.27 4.03
N LEU A 72 -1.54 -14.87 3.83
CA LEU A 72 -1.17 -13.58 3.27
C LEU A 72 -0.58 -13.80 1.88
N LEU A 73 -0.90 -12.89 0.95
CA LEU A 73 -0.39 -12.89 -0.41
C LEU A 73 0.52 -11.68 -0.62
N PHE A 74 1.76 -11.94 -1.05
CA PHE A 74 2.76 -10.92 -1.37
C PHE A 74 3.17 -11.04 -2.81
N VAL A 75 3.18 -9.93 -3.53
CA VAL A 75 3.78 -9.82 -4.87
C VAL A 75 5.06 -9.03 -4.74
N TYR A 76 6.19 -9.63 -5.12
CA TYR A 76 7.48 -8.95 -5.10
C TYR A 76 7.83 -8.46 -6.49
N GLY A 77 8.28 -7.20 -6.56
CA GLY A 77 8.81 -6.61 -7.77
C GLY A 77 10.32 -6.78 -7.89
N ASP A 78 10.88 -6.27 -8.97
CA ASP A 78 12.33 -6.24 -9.17
C ASP A 78 13.04 -5.48 -8.05
N ARG A 79 14.20 -6.01 -7.67
CA ARG A 79 15.14 -5.29 -6.83
C ARG A 79 15.70 -4.13 -7.65
N VAL A 80 15.18 -2.92 -7.45
CA VAL A 80 15.86 -1.71 -7.96
C VAL A 80 17.22 -1.65 -7.25
N ALA A 81 18.30 -1.91 -8.02
CA ALA A 81 19.65 -2.25 -7.54
C ALA A 81 20.37 -1.17 -6.69
N VAL A 82 19.69 -0.09 -6.30
CA VAL A 82 20.24 1.05 -5.55
C VAL A 82 19.84 1.03 -4.07
N LEU A 83 18.99 0.08 -3.65
CA LEU A 83 18.42 0.06 -2.30
C LEU A 83 18.75 -1.29 -1.62
N ASP A 84 19.47 -1.18 -0.51
CA ASP A 84 20.11 -2.28 0.18
C ASP A 84 19.08 -3.16 0.92
N GLY A 85 18.63 -4.22 0.25
CA GLY A 85 18.18 -5.46 0.92
C GLY A 85 16.67 -5.63 1.11
N THR A 86 15.86 -4.58 1.01
CA THR A 86 14.40 -4.66 1.14
C THR A 86 13.73 -4.60 -0.23
N ARG A 87 13.06 -5.68 -0.63
CA ARG A 87 12.32 -5.74 -1.90
C ARG A 87 11.00 -4.99 -1.77
N SER A 88 10.64 -4.23 -2.79
CA SER A 88 9.30 -3.68 -2.92
C SER A 88 8.27 -4.81 -2.96
N SER A 89 7.17 -4.66 -2.24
CA SER A 89 6.13 -5.68 -2.19
C SER A 89 4.74 -5.06 -2.27
N ILE A 90 3.80 -5.82 -2.83
CA ILE A 90 2.37 -5.54 -2.72
C ILE A 90 1.77 -6.67 -1.90
N HIS A 91 1.32 -6.34 -0.70
CA HIS A 91 0.57 -7.22 0.16
C HIS A 91 -0.93 -7.03 -0.09
N THR A 92 -1.71 -8.12 -0.11
CA THR A 92 -3.16 -8.07 -0.23
C THR A 92 -3.87 -8.92 0.81
N GLU A 93 -4.90 -8.33 1.41
CA GLU A 93 -5.86 -9.02 2.28
C GLU A 93 -7.28 -8.70 1.80
N SER A 94 -8.19 -9.67 1.92
CA SER A 94 -9.60 -9.47 1.63
C SER A 94 -10.42 -10.25 2.63
N ASN A 95 -11.37 -9.56 3.26
CA ASN A 95 -12.47 -10.19 3.96
C ASN A 95 -13.75 -10.00 3.13
N GLY A 96 -14.81 -10.75 3.43
CA GLY A 96 -16.06 -10.69 2.65
C GLY A 96 -16.74 -9.30 2.56
N LEU A 97 -16.19 -8.27 3.22
CA LEU A 97 -16.70 -6.90 3.24
C LEU A 97 -15.70 -5.88 2.65
N ARG A 98 -14.39 -6.11 2.75
CA ARG A 98 -13.34 -5.14 2.41
C ARG A 98 -12.11 -5.83 1.86
N ALA A 99 -11.40 -5.14 0.98
CA ALA A 99 -10.07 -5.51 0.53
C ALA A 99 -9.08 -4.41 0.89
N SER A 100 -7.87 -4.81 1.25
CA SER A 100 -6.74 -3.91 1.47
C SER A 100 -5.54 -4.34 0.66
N TYR A 101 -4.81 -3.34 0.17
CA TYR A 101 -3.53 -3.49 -0.49
C TYR A 101 -2.52 -2.60 0.21
N VAL A 102 -1.33 -3.13 0.49
CA VAL A 102 -0.22 -2.34 1.02
C VAL A 102 0.93 -2.45 0.04
N VAL A 103 1.32 -1.31 -0.55
CA VAL A 103 2.52 -1.23 -1.38
C VAL A 103 3.66 -0.74 -0.50
N SER A 104 4.64 -1.61 -0.25
CA SER A 104 5.86 -1.28 0.49
C SER A 104 6.94 -0.85 -0.48
N LEU A 105 7.39 0.40 -0.32
CA LEU A 105 8.37 1.04 -1.19
C LEU A 105 9.66 1.26 -0.38
N PRO A 106 10.80 0.67 -0.79
CA PRO A 106 12.10 0.84 -0.12
C PRO A 106 12.69 2.20 -0.50
N VAL A 107 12.05 3.29 -0.13
CA VAL A 107 12.51 4.65 -0.45
C VAL A 107 13.25 5.26 0.74
N PRO A 108 14.25 6.14 0.53
CA PRO A 108 14.97 6.74 1.63
C PRO A 108 14.12 7.80 2.33
N LEU A 109 14.27 7.93 3.66
CA LEU A 109 13.56 8.90 4.50
C LEU A 109 13.58 10.35 4.00
N ASN A 110 14.68 10.74 3.33
CA ASN A 110 14.90 12.08 2.81
C ASN A 110 14.34 12.28 1.39
N LEU A 111 13.65 11.29 0.81
CA LEU A 111 12.98 11.44 -0.48
C LEU A 111 12.00 12.62 -0.40
N PRO A 112 12.11 13.62 -1.29
CA PRO A 112 11.16 14.72 -1.32
C PRO A 112 9.74 14.19 -1.57
N LEU A 113 8.82 14.44 -0.63
CA LEU A 113 7.46 13.89 -0.68
C LEU A 113 6.72 14.19 -1.99
N ALA A 114 6.99 15.34 -2.62
CA ALA A 114 6.42 15.72 -3.91
C ALA A 114 6.75 14.72 -5.04
N GLN A 115 7.83 13.95 -4.93
CA GLN A 115 8.16 12.92 -5.92
C GLN A 115 7.18 11.73 -5.87
N LEU A 116 6.48 11.50 -4.75
CA LEU A 116 5.48 10.44 -4.61
C LEU A 116 4.10 10.85 -5.10
N GLU A 117 3.83 12.15 -5.24
CA GLU A 117 2.53 12.69 -5.65
C GLU A 117 1.98 12.06 -6.94
N PRO A 118 2.71 12.02 -8.08
CA PRO A 118 2.17 11.44 -9.32
C PRO A 118 1.83 9.96 -9.15
N HIS A 119 2.63 9.21 -8.39
CA HIS A 119 2.41 7.79 -8.15
C HIS A 119 1.16 7.53 -7.28
N LEU A 120 0.91 8.38 -6.29
CA LEU A 120 -0.32 8.32 -5.48
C LEU A 120 -1.56 8.68 -6.29
N VAL A 121 -1.44 9.65 -7.22
CA VAL A 121 -2.52 9.98 -8.17
C VAL A 121 -2.82 8.78 -9.08
N ASP A 122 -1.80 8.15 -9.64
CA ASP A 122 -1.97 7.02 -10.54
C ASP A 122 -2.54 5.80 -9.81
N ALA A 123 -2.10 5.56 -8.57
CA ALA A 123 -2.69 4.54 -7.70
C ALA A 123 -4.17 4.83 -7.41
N ALA A 124 -4.51 6.09 -7.10
CA ALA A 124 -5.91 6.50 -6.88
C ALA A 124 -6.79 6.27 -8.13
N LYS A 125 -6.28 6.62 -9.32
CA LYS A 125 -6.97 6.37 -10.61
C LYS A 125 -7.12 4.88 -10.91
N ALA A 126 -6.13 4.07 -10.53
CA ALA A 126 -6.20 2.63 -10.70
C ALA A 126 -7.31 2.03 -9.83
N VAL A 127 -7.34 2.37 -8.54
CA VAL A 127 -8.32 1.80 -7.60
C VAL A 127 -9.72 2.37 -7.78
N SER A 128 -9.86 3.60 -8.27
CA SER A 128 -11.18 4.17 -8.57
C SER A 128 -11.93 3.41 -9.68
N ARG A 129 -11.21 2.64 -10.52
CA ARG A 129 -11.83 1.73 -11.51
C ARG A 129 -12.37 0.46 -10.87
N ALA A 130 -11.85 0.08 -9.69
CA ALA A 130 -12.24 -1.14 -8.98
C ALA A 130 -13.29 -0.88 -7.89
N ALA A 131 -13.31 0.31 -7.28
CA ALA A 131 -14.26 0.67 -6.23
C ALA A 131 -14.56 2.18 -6.21
N ASP A 132 -15.84 2.53 -5.99
CA ASP A 132 -16.28 3.93 -5.82
C ASP A 132 -15.91 4.50 -4.45
N ARG A 133 -15.77 3.63 -3.45
CA ARG A 133 -15.45 4.01 -2.05
C ARG A 133 -14.14 3.36 -1.64
N PHE A 134 -13.12 4.19 -1.50
CA PHE A 134 -11.78 3.78 -1.09
C PHE A 134 -11.07 4.90 -0.35
N ALA A 135 -9.99 4.54 0.34
CA ALA A 135 -9.05 5.49 0.92
C ALA A 135 -7.61 5.00 0.68
N ILE A 136 -6.71 5.94 0.43
CA ILE A 136 -5.28 5.71 0.33
C ILE A 136 -4.61 6.53 1.43
N ALA A 137 -3.74 5.89 2.21
CA ALA A 137 -2.86 6.53 3.16
C ALA A 137 -1.42 6.12 2.85
N ALA A 138 -0.52 7.08 2.71
CA ALA A 138 0.90 6.79 2.57
C ALA A 138 1.72 7.42 3.70
N GLY A 139 2.67 6.64 4.21
CA GLY A 139 3.44 6.99 5.38
C GLY A 139 4.65 6.10 5.60
N TRP A 140 5.57 6.55 6.43
CA TRP A 140 6.75 5.77 6.79
C TRP A 140 6.40 4.69 7.80
N GLU A 141 6.88 3.48 7.56
CA GLU A 141 6.80 2.37 8.51
C GLU A 141 7.54 2.71 9.79
N LEU A 142 6.92 2.52 10.94
CA LEU A 142 7.61 2.68 12.21
C LEU A 142 7.99 1.30 12.74
N GLU A 143 9.29 1.02 12.78
CA GLU A 143 9.79 -0.10 13.59
C GLU A 143 9.55 0.22 15.05
N LEU A 144 8.77 -0.64 15.72
CA LEU A 144 8.57 -0.58 17.15
C LEU A 144 9.59 -1.50 17.80
N ASP A 145 10.35 -0.95 18.75
CA ASP A 145 11.12 -1.77 19.67
C ASP A 145 10.16 -2.72 20.41
N VAL A 146 10.55 -3.98 20.57
CA VAL A 146 9.71 -5.02 21.18
C VAL A 146 9.41 -4.69 22.65
N ASP A 147 10.25 -3.87 23.27
CA ASP A 147 10.09 -3.39 24.64
C ASP A 147 9.22 -2.14 24.77
N LEU A 148 8.88 -1.47 23.66
CA LEU A 148 8.03 -0.28 23.68
C LEU A 148 6.56 -0.66 23.94
N GLN A 149 6.01 -0.12 25.02
CA GLN A 149 4.58 -0.27 25.29
C GLN A 149 3.77 0.52 24.24
N PRO A 150 2.68 -0.03 23.69
CA PRO A 150 1.87 0.62 22.66
C PRO A 150 1.42 2.05 23.01
N GLN A 151 1.19 2.35 24.29
CA GLN A 151 0.81 3.70 24.73
C GLN A 151 1.92 4.77 24.56
N ASP A 152 3.19 4.37 24.66
CA ASP A 152 4.33 5.28 24.57
C ASP A 152 4.63 5.63 23.10
N VAL A 153 4.38 4.66 22.22
CA VAL A 153 4.39 4.81 20.75
C VAL A 153 3.31 5.78 20.28
N VAL A 154 2.08 5.62 20.76
CA VAL A 154 0.94 6.46 20.35
C VAL A 154 1.16 7.93 20.76
N ARG A 155 1.82 8.18 21.90
CA ARG A 155 2.08 9.54 22.38
C ARG A 155 3.29 10.21 21.72
N GLY A 156 4.41 9.52 21.54
CA GLY A 156 5.64 10.14 20.99
C GLY A 156 5.67 10.16 19.45
N SER A 157 5.23 9.08 18.80
CA SER A 157 5.41 8.91 17.36
C SER A 157 4.37 9.68 16.54
N PHE A 158 3.16 9.92 17.04
CA PHE A 158 2.16 10.71 16.33
C PHE A 158 2.33 12.23 16.51
N THR A 159 3.05 12.68 17.54
CA THR A 159 3.31 14.11 17.80
C THR A 159 4.61 14.60 17.15
N ASP A 160 5.66 13.78 17.15
CA ASP A 160 7.01 14.25 16.78
C ASP A 160 7.39 13.89 15.33
N PHE A 161 6.75 12.85 14.76
CA PHE A 161 6.96 12.47 13.36
C PHE A 161 5.64 11.96 12.74
N PRO A 162 4.86 12.80 12.04
CA PRO A 162 3.58 12.34 11.51
C PRO A 162 3.81 11.19 10.53
N LEU A 163 3.43 9.97 10.94
CA LEU A 163 3.68 8.74 10.20
C LEU A 163 2.95 8.78 8.85
N CYS A 164 1.70 9.23 8.85
CA CYS A 164 0.93 9.50 7.65
C CYS A 164 1.33 10.84 7.03
N ARG A 165 1.80 10.79 5.78
CA ARG A 165 2.25 11.95 5.00
C ARG A 165 1.27 12.34 3.90
N TRP A 166 0.47 11.39 3.43
CA TRP A 166 -0.48 11.60 2.35
C TRP A 166 -1.80 10.89 2.61
N LEU A 167 -2.88 11.50 2.15
CA LEU A 167 -4.22 10.92 2.09
C LEU A 167 -4.81 11.13 0.69
N ALA A 168 -5.44 10.11 0.13
CA ALA A 168 -6.17 10.23 -1.13
C ALA A 168 -7.47 9.42 -1.11
N GLY A 169 -8.40 9.79 -2.00
CA GLY A 169 -9.70 9.14 -2.12
C GLY A 169 -10.75 10.03 -2.77
N PRO A 170 -12.01 9.57 -2.84
CA PRO A 170 -13.11 10.34 -3.41
C PRO A 170 -13.30 11.67 -2.67
N THR A 171 -13.51 12.76 -3.41
CA THR A 171 -13.67 14.12 -2.86
C THR A 171 -14.74 14.24 -1.77
N PRO A 172 -15.90 13.54 -1.86
CA PRO A 172 -16.88 13.58 -0.77
C PRO A 172 -16.35 13.10 0.59
N LEU A 173 -15.35 12.22 0.61
CA LEU A 173 -14.70 11.72 1.84
C LEU A 173 -13.87 12.81 2.53
N PHE A 174 -13.44 13.84 1.79
CA PHE A 174 -12.65 14.97 2.29
C PHE A 174 -13.40 16.30 2.17
N SER A 175 -14.72 16.26 2.35
CA SER A 175 -15.57 17.46 2.38
C SER A 175 -15.09 18.50 3.41
N SER A 176 -14.54 18.03 4.53
CA SER A 176 -13.68 18.80 5.42
C SER A 176 -12.26 18.24 5.39
N VAL A 177 -11.27 19.07 5.06
CA VAL A 177 -9.86 18.66 5.07
C VAL A 177 -9.44 18.35 6.52
N PRO A 178 -8.87 17.17 6.81
CA PRO A 178 -8.39 16.82 8.15
C PRO A 178 -7.34 17.81 8.66
N MET A 179 -7.32 18.06 9.97
CA MET A 179 -6.34 18.94 10.59
C MET A 179 -4.91 18.49 10.29
N GLY A 180 -4.05 19.45 9.94
CA GLY A 180 -2.65 19.19 9.60
C GLY A 180 -2.43 18.68 8.17
N PHE A 181 -3.47 18.65 7.33
CA PHE A 181 -3.36 18.34 5.90
C PHE A 181 -3.77 19.54 5.04
N ALA A 182 -3.15 19.66 3.88
CA ALA A 182 -3.51 20.61 2.84
C ALA A 182 -3.78 19.89 1.53
N GLY A 183 -4.73 20.42 0.74
CA GLY A 183 -5.01 19.92 -0.60
C GLY A 183 -3.85 20.17 -1.55
N VAL A 184 -3.45 19.14 -2.28
CA VAL A 184 -2.38 19.20 -3.28
C VAL A 184 -2.93 19.06 -4.70
N SER A 185 -3.91 18.18 -4.89
CA SER A 185 -4.55 17.98 -6.19
C SER A 185 -6.03 17.61 -6.06
N ARG A 186 -6.83 18.06 -7.03
CA ARG A 186 -8.20 17.60 -7.26
C ARG A 186 -8.32 17.19 -8.72
N LEU A 187 -8.47 15.90 -8.97
CA LEU A 187 -8.55 15.32 -10.31
C LEU A 187 -9.77 14.43 -10.37
N GLU A 188 -10.66 14.68 -11.33
CA GLU A 188 -11.75 13.75 -11.70
C GLU A 188 -12.59 13.26 -10.50
N GLY A 189 -12.89 14.15 -9.55
CA GLY A 189 -13.67 13.79 -8.36
C GLY A 189 -12.88 13.13 -7.23
N MET A 190 -11.56 13.01 -7.34
CA MET A 190 -10.66 12.59 -6.25
C MET A 190 -9.95 13.79 -5.61
N THR A 191 -9.62 13.66 -4.33
CA THR A 191 -8.84 14.63 -3.58
C THR A 191 -7.58 13.95 -3.06
N LEU A 192 -6.43 14.61 -3.26
CA LEU A 192 -5.14 14.25 -2.69
C LEU A 192 -4.70 15.33 -1.70
N LEU A 193 -4.35 14.91 -0.49
CA LEU A 193 -3.94 15.76 0.60
C LEU A 193 -2.53 15.37 1.07
N ARG A 194 -1.72 16.37 1.44
CA ARG A 194 -0.39 16.19 2.02
C ARG A 194 -0.34 16.82 3.39
N ARG A 195 0.38 16.18 4.31
CA ARG A 195 0.69 16.75 5.62
C ARG A 195 1.45 18.08 5.47
N VAL A 196 1.06 19.09 6.25
CA VAL A 196 1.77 20.39 6.37
C VAL A 196 2.54 20.49 7.69
#